data_AF-A0A4Y2G5W3-F1
#
_entry.id   AF-A0A4Y2G5W3-F1
#
_cell.length_a   1.000
_cell.length_b   1.000
_cell.length_c   1.000
_cell.angle_alpha   90.00
_cell.angle_beta   90.00
_cell.angle_gamma   90.00
#
_symmetry.space_group_name_H-M   'P 1'
#
loop_
_entity.id
_entity.type
_entity.pdbx_description
1 polymer ?
#
loop_
_entity_poly.entity_id
_entity_poly.type
_entity_poly.pdbx_seq_one_letter_code
_entity_poly.pdbx_strand_id
1 'polypeptide(L)'
;MKEGTCSKMCSLHFIKETQFATDGYSLYRRRQPKDGGQTAIVKMKSDSVVIDNRWIVLYNPLLLKTFDAQINVECCNSVKSIKYILKDVHKSSDQVVFAAN
;
A
#
# COMPACT_ATOMS: atom_id res chain seq x y z
N MET A 1 -3.31 -19.09 -2.20
CA MET A 1 -4.55 -18.72 -2.91
C MET A 1 -5.40 -19.97 -3.00
N LYS A 2 -6.70 -19.90 -2.72
CA LYS A 2 -7.65 -20.99 -3.00
C LYS A 2 -8.55 -20.48 -4.12
N GLU A 3 -8.70 -21.25 -5.20
CA GLU A 3 -9.62 -20.92 -6.31
C GLU A 3 -9.40 -19.54 -6.94
N GLY A 4 -8.14 -19.09 -7.07
CA GLY A 4 -7.83 -17.76 -7.61
C GLY A 4 -8.10 -16.59 -6.65
N THR A 5 -8.59 -16.84 -5.44
CA THR A 5 -8.89 -15.80 -4.43
C THR A 5 -7.88 -15.88 -3.26
N CYS A 6 -7.40 -14.73 -2.77
CA CYS A 6 -6.60 -14.71 -1.53
C CYS A 6 -7.51 -14.96 -0.33
N SER A 7 -7.19 -15.98 0.46
CA SER A 7 -7.89 -16.34 1.71
C SER A 7 -7.86 -15.24 2.77
N LYS A 8 -6.94 -14.28 2.67
CA LYS A 8 -6.84 -13.09 3.53
C LYS A 8 -7.47 -11.82 2.92
N MET A 9 -8.32 -11.94 1.89
CA MET A 9 -8.94 -10.79 1.22
C MET A 9 -7.92 -9.73 0.77
N CYS A 10 -6.76 -10.19 0.29
CA CYS A 10 -5.61 -9.33 -0.04
C CYS A 10 -5.86 -8.36 -1.21
N SER A 11 -6.92 -8.59 -1.99
CA SER A 11 -7.22 -7.83 -3.20
C SER A 11 -8.01 -6.58 -2.85
N LEU A 12 -7.43 -5.41 -3.07
CA LEU A 12 -8.09 -4.13 -2.88
C LEU A 12 -8.85 -3.71 -4.14
N HIS A 13 -9.88 -2.88 -4.00
CA HIS A 13 -10.66 -2.40 -5.14
C HIS A 13 -9.88 -1.38 -5.97
N PHE A 14 -10.18 -1.30 -7.27
CA PHE A 14 -9.68 -0.20 -8.09
C PHE A 14 -10.41 1.09 -7.73
N ILE A 15 -9.63 2.16 -7.56
CA ILE A 15 -10.15 3.48 -7.21
C ILE A 15 -9.42 4.48 -8.10
N LYS A 16 -10.17 5.32 -8.81
CA LYS A 16 -9.60 6.28 -9.77
C LYS A 16 -8.82 7.40 -9.11
N GLU A 17 -9.17 7.78 -7.89
CA GLU A 17 -8.57 8.89 -7.16
C GLU A 17 -8.47 8.56 -5.67
N THR A 18 -7.52 9.19 -4.97
CA THR A 18 -7.42 9.02 -3.52
C THR A 18 -8.57 9.75 -2.85
N GLN A 19 -9.30 9.06 -1.98
CA GLN A 19 -10.49 9.56 -1.29
C GLN A 19 -10.32 9.39 0.22
N PHE A 20 -10.97 10.25 0.99
CA PHE A 20 -11.08 10.08 2.43
C PHE A 20 -12.35 9.30 2.73
N ALA A 21 -12.22 8.08 3.26
CA ALA A 21 -13.39 7.30 3.64
C ALA A 21 -14.01 7.83 4.93
N THR A 22 -15.31 7.59 5.08
CA THR A 22 -16.12 7.98 6.24
C THR A 22 -15.62 7.35 7.54
N ASP A 23 -14.91 6.22 7.46
CA ASP A 23 -14.34 5.52 8.61
C ASP A 23 -13.05 6.17 9.15
N GLY A 24 -12.60 7.26 8.51
CA GLY A 24 -11.42 8.03 8.89
C GLY A 24 -10.12 7.55 8.25
N TYR A 25 -10.12 6.54 7.38
CA TYR A 25 -8.91 6.11 6.66
C TYR A 25 -8.92 6.59 5.20
N SER A 26 -7.74 6.77 4.63
CA SER A 26 -7.61 7.16 3.22
C SER A 26 -7.69 5.95 2.31
N LEU A 27 -8.58 6.01 1.32
CA LEU A 27 -8.68 5.05 0.23
C LEU A 27 -7.81 5.54 -0.93
N TYR A 28 -6.70 4.86 -1.17
CA TYR A 28 -5.75 5.27 -2.20
C TYR A 28 -6.18 4.90 -3.60
N ARG A 29 -5.81 5.77 -4.56
CA ARG A 29 -5.93 5.49 -5.98
C ARG A 29 -5.23 4.18 -6.36
N ARG A 30 -5.97 3.24 -6.94
CA ARG A 30 -5.45 2.00 -7.56
C ARG A 30 -5.91 1.95 -9.01
N ARG A 31 -4.97 2.17 -9.93
CA ARG A 31 -5.25 2.20 -11.37
C ARG A 31 -5.47 0.79 -11.90
N GLN A 32 -6.56 0.61 -12.64
CA GLN A 32 -6.81 -0.56 -13.46
C GLN A 32 -5.89 -0.59 -14.69
N PRO A 33 -5.62 -1.76 -15.29
CA PRO A 33 -4.71 -1.89 -16.43
C PRO A 33 -5.03 -0.95 -17.59
N LYS A 34 -6.33 -0.77 -17.91
CA LYS A 34 -6.77 0.16 -18.97
C LYS A 34 -6.52 1.64 -18.68
N ASP A 35 -6.30 2.01 -17.42
CA ASP A 35 -5.99 3.38 -16.99
C ASP A 35 -4.49 3.56 -16.70
N GLY A 36 -3.63 2.73 -17.32
CA GLY A 36 -2.18 2.73 -17.08
C GLY A 36 -1.76 2.07 -15.76
N GLY A 37 -2.58 1.14 -15.25
CA GLY A 37 -2.19 0.24 -14.17
C GLY A 37 -1.22 -0.85 -14.64
N GLN A 38 -0.38 -1.37 -13.75
CA GLN A 38 0.60 -2.40 -14.11
C GLN A 38 0.04 -3.79 -13.87
N THR A 39 0.51 -4.73 -14.68
CA THR A 39 0.26 -6.16 -14.53
C THR A 39 1.58 -6.92 -14.65
N ALA A 40 1.77 -7.94 -13.82
CA ALA A 40 2.92 -8.81 -13.86
C ALA A 40 2.47 -10.28 -13.83
N ILE A 41 3.18 -11.15 -14.53
CA ILE A 41 2.94 -12.59 -14.47
C ILE A 41 3.89 -13.18 -13.45
N VAL A 42 3.35 -13.75 -12.37
CA VAL A 42 4.13 -14.42 -11.34
C VAL A 42 3.98 -15.93 -11.53
N LYS A 43 5.11 -16.60 -11.75
CA LYS A 43 5.16 -18.07 -11.79
C LYS A 43 5.07 -18.61 -10.37
N MET A 44 4.02 -19.37 -10.09
CA MET A 44 3.89 -20.20 -8.89
C MET A 44 4.22 -21.66 -9.21
N LYS A 45 4.35 -22.49 -8.18
CA LYS A 45 4.82 -23.89 -8.28
C LYS A 45 4.04 -24.74 -9.30
N SER A 46 2.74 -24.48 -9.48
CA SER A 46 1.87 -25.21 -10.41
C SER A 46 1.30 -24.36 -11.54
N ASP A 47 1.26 -23.03 -11.39
CA ASP A 47 0.48 -22.15 -12.26
C ASP A 47 1.17 -20.78 -12.46
N SER A 48 0.83 -20.11 -13.56
CA SER A 48 1.20 -18.70 -13.77
C SER A 48 0.00 -17.82 -13.47
N VAL A 49 0.16 -16.86 -12.57
CA VAL A 49 -0.92 -15.96 -12.15
C VAL A 49 -0.62 -14.55 -12.63
N VAL A 50 -1.62 -13.91 -13.24
CA VAL A 50 -1.57 -12.49 -13.56
C VAL A 50 -1.90 -11.69 -12.30
N ILE A 51 -0.94 -10.92 -11.84
CA ILE A 51 -1.07 -9.99 -10.71
C ILE A 51 -1.24 -8.59 -11.26
N ASP A 52 -2.27 -7.89 -10.81
CA ASP A 52 -2.49 -6.47 -11.08
C ASP A 52 -2.27 -5.61 -9.84
N ASN A 53 -2.39 -4.29 -10.02
CA ASN A 53 -2.27 -3.31 -8.94
C ASN A 53 -3.18 -3.53 -7.72
N ARG A 54 -4.20 -4.40 -7.74
CA ARG A 54 -5.06 -4.66 -6.56
C ARG A 54 -4.35 -5.46 -5.47
N TRP A 55 -3.33 -6.21 -5.86
CA TRP A 55 -2.62 -7.16 -5.01
C TRP A 55 -1.31 -6.59 -4.45
N ILE A 56 -0.86 -5.46 -4.97
CA ILE A 56 0.43 -4.85 -4.65
C ILE A 56 0.20 -3.77 -3.59
N VAL A 57 1.08 -3.67 -2.59
CA VAL A 57 1.08 -2.54 -1.65
C VAL A 57 1.46 -1.27 -2.41
N LEU A 58 0.71 -0.18 -2.23
CA LEU A 58 1.08 1.09 -2.86
C LEU A 58 2.46 1.51 -2.39
N TYR A 59 3.30 1.93 -3.34
CA TYR A 59 4.61 2.49 -3.08
C TYR A 59 4.77 3.75 -3.91
N ASN A 60 5.64 4.65 -3.46
CA ASN A 60 6.03 5.81 -4.23
C ASN A 60 7.32 5.49 -4.99
N PRO A 61 7.31 5.39 -6.34
CA PRO A 61 8.50 5.06 -7.12
C PRO A 61 9.64 6.05 -6.93
N LEU A 62 9.31 7.33 -6.68
CA LEU A 62 10.32 8.37 -6.43
C LEU A 62 11.03 8.08 -5.11
N LEU A 63 10.27 7.90 -4.02
CA LEU A 63 10.85 7.63 -2.70
C LEU A 63 11.60 6.30 -2.66
N LEU A 64 11.05 5.26 -3.30
CA LEU A 64 11.73 3.97 -3.42
C LEU A 64 13.09 4.12 -4.11
N LYS A 65 13.14 4.87 -5.22
CA LYS A 65 14.39 5.08 -5.96
C LYS A 65 15.37 5.99 -5.21
N THR A 66 14.87 6.99 -4.49
CA THR A 66 15.71 7.96 -3.77
C THR A 66 16.36 7.35 -2.52
N PHE A 67 15.61 6.53 -1.77
CA PHE A 67 16.06 6.01 -0.47
C PHE A 67 16.36 4.52 -0.46
N ASP A 68 16.19 3.83 -1.60
CA ASP A 68 16.29 2.37 -1.72
C ASP A 68 15.46 1.62 -0.65
N ALA A 69 14.33 2.21 -0.27
CA ALA A 69 13.50 1.77 0.84
C ALA A 69 12.01 1.87 0.50
N GLN A 70 11.23 0.91 0.98
CA GLN A 70 9.78 0.96 0.86
C GLN A 70 9.20 1.91 1.91
N ILE A 71 9.06 3.18 1.55
CA ILE A 71 8.45 4.20 2.41
C ILE A 71 6.93 4.17 2.24
N ASN A 72 6.21 3.92 3.35
CA ASN A 72 4.75 4.06 3.40
C ASN A 72 4.38 5.53 3.56
N VAL A 73 3.51 6.06 2.69
CA VAL A 73 3.07 7.45 2.72
C VAL A 73 1.58 7.50 3.01
N GLU A 74 1.22 8.10 4.15
CA GLU A 74 -0.17 8.16 4.60
C GLU A 74 -0.78 9.57 4.51
N CYS A 75 -2.00 9.67 3.97
CA CYS A 75 -2.79 10.88 3.94
C CYS A 75 -3.66 10.86 5.20
N CYS A 76 -3.40 11.79 6.12
CA CYS A 76 -4.14 11.90 7.37
C CYS A 76 -5.09 13.09 7.33
N ASN A 77 -6.39 12.80 7.33
CA ASN A 77 -7.44 13.82 7.37
C ASN A 77 -8.46 13.57 8.48
N SER A 78 -8.14 12.68 9.43
CA SER A 78 -8.98 12.47 10.61
C SER A 78 -8.12 12.23 11.85
N VAL A 79 -8.70 12.52 13.02
CA VAL A 79 -8.09 12.19 14.32
C VAL A 79 -7.76 10.69 14.41
N LYS A 80 -8.55 9.84 13.76
CA LYS A 80 -8.33 8.39 13.73
C LYS A 80 -7.10 8.01 12.90
N SER A 81 -6.88 8.64 11.74
CA SER A 81 -5.66 8.41 10.93
C SER A 81 -4.42 8.87 11.71
N ILE A 82 -4.49 10.04 12.34
CA ILE A 82 -3.39 10.59 13.15
C ILE A 82 -3.08 9.65 14.32
N LYS A 83 -4.11 9.19 15.04
CA LYS A 83 -3.95 8.22 16.14
C LYS A 83 -3.31 6.91 15.66
N TYR A 84 -3.64 6.46 14.45
CA TYR A 84 -3.06 5.25 13.86
C TYR A 84 -1.55 5.42 13.63
N ILE A 85 -1.13 6.51 12.99
CA ILE A 85 0.31 6.79 12.79
C ILE A 85 1.04 6.90 14.13
N LEU A 86 0.48 7.67 15.08
CA LEU A 86 1.09 7.82 16.40
C LEU A 86 1.21 6.49 17.14
N LYS A 87 0.22 5.60 17.01
CA LYS A 87 0.30 4.25 17.57
C LYS A 87 1.49 3.48 17.00
N ASP A 88 1.78 3.59 15.71
CA ASP A 88 2.90 2.88 15.10
C ASP A 88 4.26 3.50 15.48
N VAL A 89 4.36 4.82 15.57
CA VAL A 89 5.56 5.51 16.08
C VAL A 89 5.86 5.15 17.54
N HIS A 90 4.84 5.08 18.39
CA HIS A 90 4.99 4.78 19.81
C HIS A 90 5.08 3.29 20.12
N LYS A 91 4.73 2.40 19.18
CA LYS A 91 4.91 0.94 19.35
C LYS A 91 6.37 0.54 19.36
N SER A 92 7.24 1.24 18.62
CA SER A 92 8.68 1.04 18.73
C SER A 92 9.20 1.88 19.89
N SER A 93 9.53 1.26 21.03
CA SER A 93 10.30 1.96 22.07
C SER A 93 11.76 2.24 21.65
N ASP A 94 12.14 1.89 20.42
CA ASP A 94 13.44 2.18 19.81
C ASP A 94 13.29 3.37 18.84
N GLN A 95 13.15 4.57 19.40
CA GLN A 95 13.21 5.80 18.61
C GLN A 95 14.66 6.03 18.17
N VAL A 96 15.00 5.64 16.94
CA VAL A 96 16.28 6.01 16.33
C VAL A 96 16.17 7.44 15.81
N VAL A 97 16.79 8.37 16.54
CA VAL A 97 16.96 9.76 16.11
C VAL A 97 18.08 9.80 15.07
N PHE A 98 17.73 10.09 13.81
CA PHE A 98 18.73 10.44 12.81
C PHE A 98 19.17 11.89 13.03
N ALA A 99 20.40 12.08 13.52
CA ALA A 99 21.07 13.37 13.45
C ALA A 99 21.62 13.55 12.03
N ALA A 100 21.16 14.59 11.34
CA ALA A 100 21.84 15.07 10.13
C ALA A 100 23.00 15.95 10.57
N ASN A 101 24.23 15.56 10.21
CA ASN A 101 25.43 16.39 10.31
C ASN A 101 25.56 17.29 9.08
#